data_AF-A0A960UCL7-F1
#
_entry.id   AF-A0A960UCL7-F1
#
_cell.length_a   1.000
_cell.length_b   1.000
_cell.length_c   1.000
_cell.angle_alpha   90.00
_cell.angle_beta   90.00
_cell.angle_gamma   90.00
#
_symmetry.space_group_name_H-M   'P 1'
#
loop_
_entity.id
_entity.type
_entity.pdbx_description
1 polymer ?
#
loop_
_entity_poly.entity_id
_entity_poly.type
_entity_poly.pdbx_seq_one_letter_code
_entity_poly.pdbx_strand_id
1 'polypeptide(L)'
;MKEFFFKEGIHPSAIVEDGAKIGSGVSIGAYSVIGPNVVLKDGVKIAQNVMVSGFTTIEEEAEIYPFNIIGGPAQDLKYLEYEGKLKIGKKDYCSGTYQHTCRNSSFRTSDGNRR
;
A
#
# COMPACT_ATOMS: atom_id res chain seq x y z
N MET A 1 15.57 11.68 7.37
CA MET A 1 14.11 11.93 7.18
C MET A 1 13.33 10.63 6.97
N LYS A 2 13.79 9.68 6.12
CA LYS A 2 13.11 8.38 5.93
C LYS A 2 13.00 7.53 7.21
N GLU A 3 14.01 7.56 8.07
CA GLU A 3 14.05 6.86 9.36
C GLU A 3 12.97 7.32 10.35
N PHE A 4 12.38 8.50 10.14
CA PHE A 4 11.26 8.95 10.95
C PHE A 4 9.96 8.19 10.61
N PHE A 5 9.79 7.83 9.33
CA PHE A 5 8.57 7.19 8.83
C PHE A 5 8.67 5.67 8.79
N PHE A 6 9.86 5.13 8.52
CA PHE A 6 10.06 3.70 8.34
C PHE A 6 10.99 3.16 9.41
N LYS A 7 10.48 2.21 10.19
CA LYS A 7 11.25 1.42 11.15
C LYS A 7 11.27 -0.03 10.70
N GLU A 8 12.36 -0.73 10.95
CA GLU A 8 12.47 -2.13 10.57
C GLU A 8 11.48 -3.03 11.33
N GLY A 9 11.00 -4.06 10.63
CA GLY A 9 10.04 -5.02 11.17
C GLY A 9 8.59 -4.55 11.13
N ILE A 10 7.74 -5.32 11.77
CA ILE A 10 6.30 -5.05 11.89
C ILE A 10 6.05 -4.51 13.29
N HIS A 11 5.51 -3.30 13.38
CA HIS A 11 5.20 -2.69 14.66
C HIS A 11 4.13 -3.50 15.41
N PRO A 12 4.22 -3.70 16.74
CA PRO A 12 3.25 -4.50 17.49
C PRO A 12 1.79 -4.02 17.43
N SER A 13 1.58 -2.73 17.14
CA SER A 13 0.24 -2.15 16.96
C SER A 13 -0.27 -2.20 15.51
N ALA A 14 0.54 -2.67 14.56
CA ALA A 14 0.08 -2.91 13.21
C ALA A 14 -0.82 -4.15 13.20
N ILE A 15 -1.92 -4.07 12.46
CA ILE A 15 -2.84 -5.18 12.26
C ILE A 15 -2.53 -5.76 10.88
N VAL A 16 -2.10 -7.01 10.85
CA VAL A 16 -1.91 -7.77 9.62
C VAL A 16 -2.89 -8.93 9.66
N GLU A 17 -3.89 -8.90 8.78
CA GLU A 17 -4.92 -9.94 8.75
C GLU A 17 -4.39 -11.25 8.16
N ASP A 18 -4.99 -12.35 8.60
CA ASP A 18 -4.66 -13.69 8.12
C ASP A 18 -4.90 -13.80 6.61
N GLY A 19 -3.86 -14.19 5.87
CA GLY A 19 -3.88 -14.29 4.41
C GLY A 19 -2.97 -13.27 3.72
N ALA A 20 -2.63 -12.17 4.39
CA ALA A 20 -1.70 -11.19 3.86
C ALA A 20 -0.33 -11.84 3.57
N LYS A 21 0.23 -11.56 2.40
CA LYS A 21 1.53 -12.10 1.97
C LYS A 21 2.60 -11.05 2.13
N ILE A 22 3.52 -11.29 3.06
CA ILE A 22 4.58 -10.34 3.41
C ILE A 22 5.93 -10.86 2.90
N GLY A 23 6.58 -10.08 2.05
CA GLY A 23 7.91 -10.35 1.52
C GLY A 23 9.03 -10.14 2.54
N SER A 24 10.26 -10.40 2.10
CA SER A 24 11.47 -10.25 2.91
C SER A 24 11.83 -8.77 3.09
N GLY A 25 12.28 -8.39 4.28
CA GLY A 25 12.71 -7.01 4.57
C GLY A 25 11.59 -5.97 4.51
N VAL A 26 10.32 -6.40 4.61
CA VAL A 26 9.18 -5.49 4.70
C VAL A 26 9.14 -4.80 6.06
N SER A 27 8.81 -3.50 6.06
CA SER A 27 8.58 -2.72 7.28
C SER A 27 7.13 -2.24 7.34
N ILE A 28 6.50 -2.36 8.51
CA ILE A 28 5.13 -1.92 8.75
C ILE A 28 5.07 -1.06 10.01
N GLY A 29 4.73 0.21 9.81
CA GLY A 29 4.60 1.20 10.87
C GLY A 29 3.39 0.98 11.79
N ALA A 30 3.39 1.71 12.91
CA ALA A 30 2.35 1.62 13.93
C ALA A 30 0.96 1.96 13.39
N TYR A 31 -0.08 1.26 13.87
CA TYR A 31 -1.49 1.49 13.55
C TYR A 31 -1.85 1.35 12.07
N SER A 32 -0.97 0.72 11.30
CA SER A 32 -1.27 0.36 9.92
C SER A 32 -2.08 -0.93 9.89
N VAL A 33 -2.99 -1.04 8.93
CA VAL A 33 -3.89 -2.18 8.75
C VAL A 33 -3.66 -2.76 7.37
N ILE A 34 -3.31 -4.05 7.31
CA ILE A 34 -3.06 -4.80 6.08
C ILE A 34 -4.11 -5.91 5.96
N GLY A 35 -4.93 -5.82 4.93
CA GLY A 35 -6.01 -6.77 4.65
C GLY A 35 -5.53 -8.13 4.15
N PRO A 36 -6.43 -9.12 4.09
CA PRO A 36 -6.09 -10.54 3.95
C PRO A 36 -5.71 -10.90 2.51
N ASN A 37 -6.10 -10.08 1.53
CA ASN A 37 -5.77 -10.29 0.11
C ASN A 37 -4.61 -9.40 -0.37
N VAL A 38 -3.89 -8.77 0.56
CA VAL A 38 -2.77 -7.88 0.24
C VAL A 38 -1.48 -8.67 0.07
N VAL A 39 -0.71 -8.29 -0.94
CA VAL A 39 0.63 -8.81 -1.20
C VAL A 39 1.64 -7.66 -1.13
N LEU A 40 2.51 -7.68 -0.14
CA LEU A 40 3.65 -6.78 -0.02
C LEU A 40 4.90 -7.52 -0.49
N LYS A 41 5.53 -7.06 -1.57
CA LYS A 41 6.79 -7.62 -2.08
C LYS A 41 7.98 -7.20 -1.21
N ASP A 42 9.15 -7.72 -1.58
CA ASP A 42 10.38 -7.53 -0.80
C ASP A 42 10.77 -6.05 -0.68
N GLY A 43 11.25 -5.67 0.51
CA GLY A 43 11.74 -4.32 0.80
C GLY A 43 10.66 -3.23 0.81
N VAL A 44 9.38 -3.57 0.73
CA VAL A 44 8.28 -2.60 0.85
C VAL A 44 8.31 -1.94 2.22
N LYS A 45 8.10 -0.62 2.25
CA LYS A 45 8.08 0.17 3.48
C LYS A 45 6.73 0.85 3.65
N ILE A 46 6.02 0.47 4.70
CA ILE A 46 4.73 1.04 5.09
C ILE A 46 4.96 1.89 6.34
N ALA A 47 4.62 3.18 6.27
CA ALA A 47 4.69 4.08 7.40
C ALA A 47 3.51 3.84 8.38
N GLN A 48 3.43 4.66 9.43
CA GLN A 48 2.34 4.63 10.40
C GLN A 48 0.99 5.08 9.82
N ASN A 49 -0.12 4.58 10.37
CA ASN A 49 -1.50 4.95 9.98
C ASN A 49 -1.78 4.75 8.48
N VAL A 50 -1.32 3.65 7.89
CA VAL A 50 -1.62 3.29 6.50
C VAL A 50 -2.64 2.15 6.48
N MET A 51 -3.64 2.25 5.63
CA MET A 51 -4.60 1.17 5.38
C MET A 51 -4.38 0.60 3.98
N VAL A 52 -4.17 -0.71 3.88
CA VAL A 52 -4.11 -1.43 2.59
C VAL A 52 -5.13 -2.55 2.63
N SER A 53 -6.05 -2.57 1.67
CA SER A 53 -7.17 -3.50 1.63
C SER A 53 -7.43 -4.00 0.21
N GLY A 54 -8.45 -4.85 0.04
CA GLY A 54 -8.82 -5.42 -1.26
C GLY A 54 -7.74 -6.33 -1.86
N PHE A 55 -7.87 -6.65 -3.15
CA PHE A 55 -6.88 -7.42 -3.90
C PHE A 55 -5.74 -6.52 -4.38
N THR A 56 -4.86 -6.16 -3.44
CA THR A 56 -3.78 -5.20 -3.68
C THR A 56 -2.42 -5.87 -3.69
N THR A 57 -1.61 -5.59 -4.70
CA THR A 57 -0.18 -5.94 -4.74
C THR A 57 0.66 -4.67 -4.71
N ILE A 58 1.57 -4.59 -3.74
CA ILE A 58 2.60 -3.54 -3.68
C ILE A 58 3.93 -4.18 -4.07
N GLU A 59 4.50 -3.71 -5.17
CA GLU A 59 5.75 -4.23 -5.72
C GLU A 59 6.98 -3.78 -4.92
N GLU A 60 8.13 -4.38 -5.23
CA GLU A 60 9.35 -4.29 -4.42
C GLU A 60 9.82 -2.85 -4.15
N GLU A 61 10.41 -2.64 -2.98
CA GLU A 61 11.04 -1.37 -2.56
C GLU A 61 10.10 -0.13 -2.61
N ALA A 62 8.78 -0.32 -2.71
CA ALA A 62 7.83 0.78 -2.67
C ALA A 62 7.77 1.43 -1.26
N GLU A 63 7.57 2.74 -1.22
CA GLU A 63 7.50 3.54 0.02
C GLU A 63 6.12 4.18 0.17
N ILE A 64 5.34 3.73 1.15
CA ILE A 64 3.99 4.24 1.42
C ILE A 64 4.02 5.09 2.69
N TYR A 65 3.78 6.40 2.54
CA TYR A 65 3.84 7.37 3.64
C TYR A 65 2.53 7.40 4.45
N PRO A 66 2.50 8.07 5.63
CA PRO A 66 1.34 8.03 6.51
C PRO A 66 0.03 8.50 5.87
N PHE A 67 -1.09 7.98 6.37
CA PHE A 67 -2.46 8.35 6.00
C PHE A 67 -2.89 7.96 4.58
N ASN A 68 -2.17 7.07 3.93
CA ASN A 68 -2.61 6.43 2.68
C ASN A 68 -3.73 5.40 2.94
N ILE A 69 -4.73 5.36 2.06
CA ILE A 69 -5.81 4.36 2.07
C ILE A 69 -5.86 3.69 0.69
N ILE A 70 -5.28 2.51 0.60
CA ILE A 70 -5.01 1.81 -0.66
C ILE A 70 -5.98 0.62 -0.79
N GLY A 71 -6.61 0.48 -1.96
CA GLY A 71 -7.41 -0.70 -2.29
C GLY A 71 -8.80 -0.76 -1.65
N GLY A 72 -9.34 0.40 -1.26
CA GLY A 72 -10.73 0.50 -0.79
C GLY A 72 -11.76 0.11 -1.87
N PRO A 73 -13.06 0.09 -1.52
CA PRO A 73 -14.12 -0.24 -2.49
C PRO A 73 -14.18 0.80 -3.61
N ALA A 74 -14.50 0.34 -4.82
CA ALA A 74 -14.64 1.20 -5.99
C ALA A 74 -15.70 2.29 -5.71
N GLN A 75 -15.35 3.55 -6.02
CA GLN A 75 -16.26 4.69 -5.82
C GLN A 75 -17.34 4.80 -6.93
N ASP A 76 -17.21 4.03 -8.00
CA ASP A 76 -18.22 3.94 -9.06
C ASP A 76 -19.28 2.90 -8.69
N LEU A 77 -20.52 3.37 -8.50
CA LEU A 77 -21.68 2.56 -8.15
C LEU A 77 -22.01 1.46 -9.18
N LYS A 78 -21.50 1.56 -10.41
CA LYS A 78 -21.68 0.53 -11.45
C LYS A 78 -20.80 -0.71 -11.22
N TYR A 79 -19.93 -0.70 -10.21
CA TYR A 79 -18.87 -1.68 -10.02
C TYR A 79 -19.13 -2.61 -8.82
N LEU A 80 -20.38 -3.03 -8.63
CA LEU A 80 -20.80 -3.91 -7.52
C LEU A 80 -20.39 -5.39 -7.71
N GLU A 81 -19.87 -5.77 -8.88
CA GLU A 81 -19.77 -7.19 -9.28
C GLU A 81 -18.35 -7.67 -9.63
N TYR A 82 -17.31 -6.84 -9.49
CA TYR A 82 -15.95 -7.23 -9.91
C TYR A 82 -14.89 -7.07 -8.82
N GLU A 83 -14.11 -8.13 -8.61
CA GLU A 83 -12.89 -8.12 -7.81
C GLU A 83 -11.79 -7.33 -8.55
N GLY A 84 -11.78 -6.02 -8.38
CA GLY A 84 -10.73 -5.15 -8.90
C GLY A 84 -9.38 -5.48 -8.26
N LYS A 85 -8.34 -5.66 -9.08
CA LYS A 85 -6.96 -5.83 -8.62
C LYS A 85 -6.21 -4.50 -8.70
N LEU A 86 -5.61 -4.07 -7.59
CA LEU A 86 -4.78 -2.88 -7.53
C LEU A 86 -3.30 -3.28 -7.49
N LYS A 87 -2.47 -2.55 -8.23
CA LYS A 87 -1.02 -2.75 -8.25
C LYS A 87 -0.28 -1.42 -8.11
N ILE A 88 0.54 -1.31 -7.08
CA ILE A 88 1.51 -0.22 -6.90
C ILE A 88 2.86 -0.67 -7.46
N GLY A 89 3.53 0.18 -8.24
CA GLY A 89 4.75 -0.15 -8.96
C GLY A 89 5.99 -0.28 -8.06
N LYS A 90 7.05 -0.87 -8.64
CA LYS A 90 8.34 -1.06 -7.97
C LYS A 90 9.01 0.29 -7.78
N LYS A 91 9.52 0.57 -6.57
CA LYS A 91 10.14 1.85 -6.18
C LYS A 91 9.22 3.08 -6.32
N ASP A 92 7.92 2.87 -6.38
CA ASP A 92 6.96 3.97 -6.28
C ASP A 92 6.95 4.52 -4.85
N TYR A 93 6.70 5.81 -4.74
CA TYR A 93 6.45 6.46 -3.45
C TYR A 93 5.08 7.12 -3.48
N CYS A 94 4.27 6.84 -2.46
CA CYS A 94 2.95 7.44 -2.31
C CYS A 94 2.98 8.40 -1.12
N SER A 95 2.99 9.71 -1.39
CA SER A 95 2.92 10.78 -0.39
C SER A 95 1.56 11.48 -0.43
N GLY A 96 1.01 11.82 0.75
CA GLY A 96 -0.33 12.40 0.91
C GLY A 96 -1.44 11.36 1.15
N THR A 97 -2.66 11.82 1.45
CA THR A 97 -3.84 10.96 1.65
C THR A 97 -4.30 10.42 0.29
N TYR A 98 -3.67 9.35 -0.19
CA TYR A 98 -4.00 8.75 -1.48
C TYR A 98 -5.12 7.72 -1.27
N GLN A 99 -6.36 8.12 -1.57
CA GLN A 99 -7.48 7.18 -1.77
C GLN A 99 -7.51 6.81 -3.24
N HIS A 100 -7.04 5.60 -3.59
CA HIS A 100 -7.15 5.11 -4.96
C HIS A 100 -7.85 3.76 -5.04
N THR A 101 -8.80 3.73 -5.97
CA THR A 101 -9.37 2.52 -6.59
C THR A 101 -9.04 2.58 -8.07
N CYS A 102 -8.10 1.75 -8.55
CA CYS A 102 -7.71 1.78 -9.96
C CYS A 102 -8.32 0.60 -10.73
N ARG A 103 -9.08 0.98 -11.75
CA ARG A 103 -9.60 0.13 -12.83
C ARG A 103 -8.44 -0.30 -13.72
N ASN A 104 -7.97 -1.55 -13.58
CA ASN A 104 -7.09 -2.24 -14.53
C ASN A 104 -5.94 -1.37 -15.12
N SER A 105 -5.30 -0.54 -14.29
CA SER A 105 -4.26 0.38 -14.74
C SER A 105 -2.98 0.18 -13.93
N SER A 106 -1.88 0.05 -14.66
CA SER A 106 -0.53 0.29 -14.15
C SER A 106 -0.44 1.77 -13.75
N PHE A 107 -0.79 2.08 -12.51
CA PHE A 107 -0.64 3.43 -11.98
C PHE A 107 0.83 3.65 -11.61
N ARG A 108 1.48 4.61 -12.27
CA ARG A 108 2.80 5.12 -11.89
C ARG A 108 2.58 6.47 -11.23
N THR A 109 2.88 6.60 -9.94
CA THR A 109 3.03 7.92 -9.32
C THR A 109 4.39 8.49 -9.76
N SER A 110 4.40 9.26 -10.84
CA SER A 110 5.56 10.09 -11.21
C SER A 110 5.36 11.52 -10.69
N ASP A 111 5.63 11.75 -9.41
CA ASP A 111 5.76 13.13 -8.88
C ASP A 111 7.23 13.56 -8.77
N GLY A 112 8.05 13.11 -9.72
CA GLY A 112 9.37 13.69 -9.96
C GLY A 112 9.24 14.80 -11.00
N ASN A 113 9.10 16.05 -10.54
CA ASN A 113 9.43 17.29 -11.25
C ASN A 113 9.79 17.11 -12.75
N ARG A 114 8.81 17.25 -13.65
CA ARG A 114 9.10 17.36 -15.09
C ARG A 114 9.81 18.69 -15.31
N ARG A 115 11.07 18.62 -15.72
CA ARG A 115 11.68 19.67 -16.55
C ARG A 115 11.11 19.59 -17.95
#